data_AF-A0A520G7H9-F1
#
_entry.id   AF-A0A520G7H9-F1
#
_cell.length_a   1.000
_cell.length_b   1.000
_cell.length_c   1.000
_cell.angle_alpha   90.00
_cell.angle_beta   90.00
_cell.angle_gamma   90.00
#
_symmetry.space_group_name_H-M   'P 1'
#
loop_
_entity.id
_entity.type
_entity.pdbx_description
1 polymer ?
#
loop_
_entity_poly.entity_id
_entity_poly.type
_entity_poly.pdbx_seq_one_letter_code
_entity_poly.pdbx_strand_id
1 'polypeptide(L)'
;DFDEVQHVIDTNITGTIYLLHLVARQMKQRGQGRILITGSIAGFQPGSFQAVYNATKAFIDSFSFALRNELKDTGVTVSCLMPGLTETNFFARADMLDTKLGADDNKSDPVLVAKAGFEAMMKGEGDVATSTAEGPHSPGGGVTVAMPQPTGAASSSSPPVRGPMRSSLAKW
;
A
#
# COMPACT_ATOMS: atom_id res chain seq x y z
N ASP A 1 -19.88 8.35 -12.80
CA ASP A 1 -20.89 7.26 -12.77
C ASP A 1 -20.64 6.36 -11.55
N PHE A 2 -21.63 5.65 -11.02
CA PHE A 2 -21.36 4.63 -10.00
C PHE A 2 -20.53 3.47 -10.59
N ASP A 3 -20.68 3.16 -11.87
CA ASP A 3 -19.88 2.12 -12.52
C ASP A 3 -18.37 2.46 -12.50
N GLU A 4 -18.00 3.73 -12.64
CA GLU A 4 -16.61 4.19 -12.50
C GLU A 4 -16.10 4.05 -11.05
N VAL A 5 -16.96 4.37 -10.07
CA VAL A 5 -16.65 4.18 -8.64
C VAL A 5 -16.40 2.70 -8.35
N GLN A 6 -17.29 1.83 -8.84
CA GLN A 6 -17.18 0.38 -8.68
C GLN A 6 -15.91 -0.15 -9.38
N HIS A 7 -15.60 0.34 -10.57
CA HIS A 7 -14.39 -0.05 -11.31
C HIS A 7 -13.10 0.24 -10.51
N VAL A 8 -13.01 1.40 -9.85
CA VAL A 8 -11.85 1.75 -9.00
C VAL A 8 -11.77 0.85 -7.77
N ILE A 9 -12.90 0.58 -7.11
CA ILE A 9 -12.96 -0.32 -5.96
C ILE A 9 -12.56 -1.73 -6.36
N ASP A 10 -13.10 -2.26 -7.45
CA ASP A 10 -12.82 -3.62 -7.89
C ASP A 10 -11.39 -3.80 -8.36
N THR A 11 -10.84 -2.81 -9.05
CA THR A 11 -9.44 -2.87 -9.50
C THR A 11 -8.49 -2.81 -8.32
N ASN A 12 -8.68 -1.86 -7.40
CA ASN A 12 -7.71 -1.61 -6.33
C ASN A 12 -7.87 -2.54 -5.13
N ILE A 13 -9.11 -2.86 -4.74
CA ILE A 13 -9.39 -3.67 -3.54
C ILE A 13 -9.71 -5.10 -3.94
N THR A 14 -10.81 -5.32 -4.67
CA THR A 14 -11.33 -6.67 -4.92
C THR A 14 -10.31 -7.53 -5.66
N GLY A 15 -9.72 -7.01 -6.73
CA GLY A 15 -8.72 -7.68 -7.55
C GLY A 15 -7.44 -8.00 -6.78
N THR A 16 -6.95 -7.05 -5.98
CA THR A 16 -5.75 -7.28 -5.15
C THR A 16 -5.98 -8.34 -4.09
N ILE A 17 -7.08 -8.29 -3.33
CA ILE A 17 -7.40 -9.31 -2.32
C ILE A 17 -7.60 -10.67 -2.99
N TYR A 18 -8.32 -10.72 -4.11
CA TYR A 18 -8.58 -11.96 -4.84
C TYR A 18 -7.28 -12.62 -5.30
N LEU A 19 -6.39 -11.87 -5.95
CA LEU A 19 -5.09 -12.39 -6.40
C LEU A 19 -4.26 -12.87 -5.22
N LEU A 20 -4.13 -12.05 -4.19
CA LEU A 20 -3.38 -12.40 -2.98
C LEU A 20 -3.95 -13.67 -2.35
N HIS A 21 -5.29 -13.82 -2.32
CA HIS A 21 -5.92 -14.98 -1.68
C HIS A 21 -5.45 -16.27 -2.31
N LEU A 22 -5.26 -16.27 -3.63
CA LEU A 22 -4.75 -17.43 -4.35
C LEU A 22 -3.24 -17.61 -4.16
N VAL A 23 -2.44 -16.55 -4.33
CA VAL A 23 -0.98 -16.68 -4.37
C VAL A 23 -0.33 -16.77 -3.00
N ALA A 24 -0.82 -16.03 -2.01
CA ALA A 24 -0.25 -16.02 -0.66
C ALA A 24 -0.47 -17.37 0.04
N ARG A 25 -1.62 -18.02 -0.19
CA ARG A 25 -1.88 -19.39 0.28
C ARG A 25 -0.84 -20.38 -0.23
N GLN A 26 -0.55 -20.32 -1.52
CA GLN A 26 0.45 -21.20 -2.12
C GLN A 26 1.87 -20.87 -1.64
N MET A 27 2.22 -19.59 -1.46
CA MET A 27 3.51 -19.18 -0.88
C MET A 27 3.68 -19.69 0.55
N LYS A 28 2.65 -19.55 1.38
CA LYS A 28 2.62 -20.04 2.76
C LYS A 28 2.79 -21.55 2.84
N GLN A 29 2.08 -22.31 2.00
CA GLN A 29 2.21 -23.77 1.93
C GLN A 29 3.64 -24.21 1.57
N ARG A 30 4.33 -23.44 0.71
CA ARG A 30 5.74 -23.69 0.37
C ARG A 30 6.73 -23.22 1.44
N GLY A 31 6.28 -22.44 2.42
CA GLY A 31 7.17 -21.81 3.41
C GLY A 31 8.08 -20.72 2.83
N GLN A 32 7.79 -20.22 1.62
CA GLN A 32 8.59 -19.18 0.97
C GLN A 32 7.79 -18.34 -0.04
N GLY A 33 8.02 -17.03 0.00
CA GLY A 33 7.46 -16.10 -0.98
C GLY A 33 7.76 -14.64 -0.65
N ARG A 34 7.61 -13.77 -1.65
CA ARG A 34 7.71 -12.32 -1.51
C ARG A 34 6.56 -11.68 -2.24
N ILE A 35 5.87 -10.77 -1.57
CA ILE A 35 4.71 -10.04 -2.11
C ILE A 35 5.05 -8.57 -2.06
N LEU A 36 4.94 -7.87 -3.19
CA LEU A 36 4.99 -6.42 -3.28
C LEU A 36 3.61 -5.89 -3.66
N ILE A 37 3.03 -5.05 -2.81
CA ILE A 37 1.74 -4.41 -3.04
C ILE A 37 1.98 -2.94 -3.37
N THR A 38 1.34 -2.43 -4.42
CA THR A 38 1.41 -1.01 -4.79
C THR A 38 0.31 -0.22 -4.06
N GLY A 39 0.68 0.32 -2.91
CA GLY A 39 -0.05 1.33 -2.15
C GLY A 39 0.04 2.73 -2.77
N SER A 40 -0.05 3.78 -1.96
CA SER A 40 0.21 5.17 -2.37
C SER A 40 0.30 6.12 -1.16
N ILE A 41 1.07 7.20 -1.26
CA ILE A 41 0.98 8.27 -0.25
C ILE A 41 -0.43 8.90 -0.16
N ALA A 42 -1.24 8.76 -1.22
CA ALA A 42 -2.63 9.21 -1.25
C ALA A 42 -3.53 8.49 -0.21
N GLY A 43 -3.10 7.33 0.31
CA GLY A 43 -3.78 6.65 1.41
C GLY A 43 -3.69 7.40 2.76
N PHE A 44 -2.73 8.32 2.91
CA PHE A 44 -2.56 9.14 4.13
C PHE A 44 -3.10 10.55 4.00
N GLN A 45 -3.40 11.00 2.78
CA GLN A 45 -3.82 12.36 2.50
C GLN A 45 -5.18 12.32 1.82
N PRO A 46 -6.30 12.48 2.57
CA PRO A 46 -7.60 12.65 1.94
C PRO A 46 -7.58 13.94 1.11
N GLY A 47 -7.71 13.79 -0.21
CA GLY A 47 -7.68 14.88 -1.18
C GLY A 47 -9.05 15.07 -1.81
N SER A 48 -9.41 16.33 -2.04
CA SER A 48 -10.56 16.69 -2.86
C SER A 48 -10.41 16.08 -4.26
N PHE A 49 -11.53 15.76 -4.92
CA PHE A 49 -11.62 15.24 -6.30
C PHE A 49 -11.17 13.78 -6.53
N GLN A 50 -10.56 13.09 -5.56
CA GLN A 50 -10.14 11.68 -5.69
C GLN A 50 -10.57 10.82 -4.48
N ALA A 51 -11.74 11.10 -3.89
CA ALA A 51 -12.18 10.50 -2.63
C ALA A 51 -12.18 8.96 -2.63
N VAL A 52 -12.73 8.34 -3.68
CA VAL A 52 -12.79 6.89 -3.81
C VAL A 52 -11.39 6.30 -3.98
N TYR A 53 -10.57 6.86 -4.88
CA TYR A 53 -9.20 6.41 -5.08
C TYR A 53 -8.39 6.47 -3.78
N ASN A 54 -8.39 7.61 -3.07
CA ASN A 54 -7.66 7.78 -1.81
C ASN A 54 -8.16 6.79 -0.75
N ALA A 55 -9.46 6.56 -0.64
CA ALA A 55 -10.03 5.56 0.26
C ALA A 55 -9.57 4.13 -0.09
N THR A 56 -9.51 3.77 -1.38
CA THR A 56 -8.99 2.45 -1.78
C THR A 56 -7.50 2.29 -1.48
N LYS A 57 -6.71 3.36 -1.59
CA LYS A 57 -5.28 3.32 -1.23
C LYS A 57 -5.08 3.23 0.28
N ALA A 58 -5.86 3.97 1.07
CA ALA A 58 -5.87 3.83 2.52
C ALA A 58 -6.20 2.40 2.95
N PHE A 59 -7.19 1.76 2.30
CA PHE A 59 -7.51 0.36 2.53
C PHE A 59 -6.30 -0.53 2.22
N ILE A 60 -5.69 -0.39 1.04
CA ILE A 60 -4.60 -1.26 0.58
C ILE A 60 -3.35 -1.10 1.43
N ASP A 61 -3.00 0.13 1.80
CA ASP A 61 -1.91 0.41 2.70
C ASP A 61 -2.17 -0.32 4.03
N SER A 62 -3.29 -0.03 4.69
CA SER A 62 -3.67 -0.68 5.96
C SER A 62 -3.68 -2.22 5.88
N PHE A 63 -4.27 -2.75 4.81
CA PHE A 63 -4.36 -4.19 4.55
C PHE A 63 -2.97 -4.84 4.40
N SER A 64 -2.02 -4.17 3.75
CA SER A 64 -0.67 -4.69 3.56
C SER A 64 0.08 -4.88 4.90
N PHE A 65 -0.07 -3.95 5.84
CA PHE A 65 0.52 -4.06 7.19
C PHE A 65 -0.09 -5.24 7.96
N ALA A 66 -1.41 -5.39 7.91
CA ALA A 66 -2.11 -6.49 8.56
C ALA A 66 -1.67 -7.84 7.98
N LEU A 67 -1.64 -7.96 6.64
CA LEU A 67 -1.23 -9.18 5.96
C LEU A 67 0.22 -9.56 6.27
N ARG A 68 1.13 -8.58 6.33
CA ARG A 68 2.53 -8.80 6.77
C ARG A 68 2.59 -9.42 8.16
N ASN A 69 1.87 -8.86 9.13
CA ASN A 69 1.85 -9.38 10.49
C ASN A 69 1.20 -10.77 10.56
N GLU A 70 0.20 -11.05 9.73
CA GLU A 70 -0.39 -12.38 9.60
C GLU A 70 0.58 -13.43 9.03
N LEU A 71 1.48 -13.04 8.13
CA LEU A 71 2.40 -13.96 7.45
C LEU A 71 3.80 -14.03 8.06
N LYS A 72 4.12 -13.23 9.09
CA LYS A 72 5.49 -13.06 9.63
C LYS A 72 6.20 -14.35 10.03
N ASP A 73 5.46 -15.38 10.46
CA ASP A 73 6.01 -16.66 10.92
C ASP A 73 5.95 -17.77 9.84
N THR A 74 5.67 -17.42 8.57
CA THR A 74 5.41 -18.39 7.48
C THR A 74 6.49 -18.47 6.40
N GLY A 75 7.56 -17.67 6.51
CA GLY A 75 8.59 -17.55 5.47
C GLY A 75 8.17 -16.71 4.25
N VAL A 76 6.98 -16.09 4.29
CA VAL A 76 6.49 -15.16 3.27
C VAL A 76 6.64 -13.71 3.74
N THR A 77 7.32 -12.88 2.96
CA THR A 77 7.43 -11.43 3.25
C THR A 77 6.43 -10.63 2.44
N VAL A 78 5.92 -9.54 3.03
CA VAL A 78 4.99 -8.61 2.38
C VAL A 78 5.55 -7.21 2.47
N SER A 79 5.72 -6.55 1.33
CA SER A 79 6.20 -5.18 1.21
C SER A 79 5.12 -4.29 0.60
N CYS A 80 4.98 -3.07 1.09
CA CYS A 80 4.09 -2.05 0.55
C CYS A 80 4.91 -0.92 -0.06
N LEU A 81 4.83 -0.77 -1.39
CA LEU A 81 5.36 0.39 -2.10
C LEU A 81 4.28 1.46 -2.13
N MET A 82 4.57 2.65 -1.59
CA MET A 82 3.68 3.79 -1.50
C MET A 82 4.26 4.96 -2.31
N PRO A 83 4.04 4.99 -3.64
CA PRO A 83 4.56 6.06 -4.47
C PRO A 83 3.88 7.40 -4.19
N GLY A 84 4.68 8.46 -4.29
CA GLY A 84 4.24 9.83 -4.58
C GLY A 84 3.95 10.05 -6.05
N LEU A 85 3.94 11.32 -6.49
CA LEU A 85 3.66 11.67 -7.88
C LEU A 85 4.72 11.01 -8.77
N THR A 86 4.29 10.13 -9.68
CA THR A 86 5.20 9.34 -10.52
C THR A 86 4.79 9.53 -11.98
N GLU A 87 5.74 9.83 -12.86
CA GLU A 87 5.48 10.16 -14.26
C GLU A 87 4.98 8.92 -15.01
N THR A 88 3.65 8.78 -15.08
CA THR A 88 2.95 7.63 -15.64
C THR A 88 1.63 8.09 -16.26
N ASN A 89 0.98 7.20 -17.02
CA ASN A 89 -0.35 7.43 -17.56
C ASN A 89 -1.46 7.54 -16.49
N PHE A 90 -1.14 7.49 -15.19
CA PHE A 90 -2.12 7.61 -14.11
C PHE A 90 -2.88 8.93 -14.19
N PHE A 91 -2.19 10.06 -14.30
CA PHE A 91 -2.83 11.39 -14.29
C PHE A 91 -3.72 11.61 -15.51
N ALA A 92 -3.36 11.06 -16.66
CA ALA A 92 -4.20 11.07 -17.86
C ALA A 92 -5.48 10.23 -17.66
N ARG A 93 -5.36 9.03 -17.07
CA ARG A 93 -6.51 8.14 -16.82
C ARG A 93 -7.42 8.64 -15.69
N ALA A 94 -6.87 9.37 -14.74
CA ALA A 94 -7.59 9.94 -13.62
C ALA A 94 -8.22 11.32 -13.95
N ASP A 95 -8.07 11.80 -15.19
CA ASP A 95 -8.52 13.12 -15.64
C ASP A 95 -7.96 14.25 -14.76
N MET A 96 -6.63 14.22 -14.54
CA MET A 96 -5.93 15.12 -13.62
C MET A 96 -4.87 16.00 -14.30
N LEU A 97 -4.72 15.94 -15.63
CA LEU A 97 -3.64 16.63 -16.35
C LEU A 97 -3.70 18.17 -16.22
N ASP A 98 -4.88 18.73 -16.00
CA ASP A 98 -5.13 20.16 -15.78
C ASP A 98 -5.03 20.58 -14.30
N THR A 99 -4.82 19.63 -13.40
CA THR A 99 -4.64 19.89 -11.97
C THR A 99 -3.18 20.22 -11.65
N LYS A 100 -2.95 20.91 -10.52
CA LYS A 100 -1.58 21.17 -10.02
C LYS A 100 -0.73 19.90 -9.86
N LEU A 101 -1.37 18.77 -9.53
CA LEU A 101 -0.67 17.49 -9.33
C LEU A 101 -0.30 16.82 -10.66
N GLY A 102 -1.20 16.86 -11.65
CA GLY A 102 -0.94 16.27 -12.97
C GLY A 102 0.01 17.09 -13.84
N ALA A 103 -0.01 18.42 -13.69
CA ALA A 103 0.88 19.35 -14.38
C ALA A 103 2.22 19.57 -13.66
N ASP A 104 2.49 18.90 -12.54
CA ASP A 104 3.77 19.03 -11.84
C ASP A 104 4.91 18.40 -12.66
N ASP A 105 5.98 19.15 -12.93
CA ASP A 105 7.16 18.64 -13.64
C ASP A 105 8.11 17.83 -12.72
N ASN A 106 7.88 17.85 -11.40
CA ASN A 106 8.73 17.17 -10.41
C ASN A 106 8.26 15.75 -10.06
N LYS A 107 7.58 15.05 -10.98
CA LYS A 107 7.17 13.66 -10.75
C LYS A 107 8.37 12.73 -10.78
N SER A 108 8.38 11.72 -9.91
CA SER A 108 9.43 10.72 -9.87
C SER A 108 9.47 9.88 -11.16
N ASP A 109 10.67 9.48 -11.57
CA ASP A 109 10.86 8.52 -12.66
C ASP A 109 10.29 7.14 -12.26
N PRO A 110 9.36 6.55 -13.04
CA PRO A 110 8.78 5.25 -12.74
C PRO A 110 9.80 4.11 -12.64
N VAL A 111 10.93 4.20 -13.35
CA VAL A 111 12.02 3.21 -13.27
C VAL A 111 12.65 3.23 -11.89
N LEU A 112 12.89 4.42 -11.33
CA LEU A 112 13.46 4.57 -10.00
C LEU A 112 12.49 4.12 -8.91
N VAL A 113 11.21 4.45 -9.05
CA VAL A 113 10.14 3.98 -8.14
C VAL A 113 10.05 2.45 -8.14
N ALA A 114 10.03 1.84 -9.32
CA ALA A 114 9.99 0.38 -9.46
C ALA A 114 11.24 -0.29 -8.86
N LYS A 115 12.42 0.27 -9.12
CA LYS A 115 13.68 -0.22 -8.55
C LYS A 115 13.67 -0.18 -7.02
N ALA A 116 13.23 0.94 -6.43
CA ALA A 116 13.15 1.08 -4.98
C ALA A 116 12.21 0.03 -4.35
N GLY A 117 11.01 -0.15 -4.92
CA GLY A 117 10.07 -1.17 -4.44
C GLY A 117 10.60 -2.59 -4.56
N PHE A 118 11.27 -2.91 -5.67
CA PHE A 118 11.86 -4.23 -5.89
C PHE A 118 13.00 -4.52 -4.91
N GLU A 119 13.93 -3.59 -4.73
CA GLU A 119 15.07 -3.77 -3.82
C GLU A 119 14.62 -3.98 -2.37
N ALA A 120 13.65 -3.18 -1.91
CA ALA A 120 13.07 -3.33 -0.59
C ALA A 120 12.36 -4.67 -0.40
N MET A 121 11.56 -5.11 -1.38
CA MET A 121 10.93 -6.44 -1.37
C MET A 121 11.98 -7.55 -1.26
N MET A 122 13.09 -7.44 -1.99
CA MET A 122 14.18 -8.41 -1.95
C MET A 122 14.91 -8.43 -0.60
N LYS A 123 14.99 -7.29 0.09
CA LYS A 123 15.51 -7.19 1.48
C LYS A 123 14.50 -7.63 2.54
N GLY A 124 13.23 -7.77 2.19
CA GLY A 124 12.15 -8.08 3.14
C GLY A 124 11.71 -6.86 3.96
N GLU A 125 12.01 -5.65 3.49
CA GLU A 125 11.58 -4.41 4.12
C GLU A 125 10.06 -4.28 4.03
N GLY A 126 9.43 -3.79 5.09
CA GLY A 126 7.98 -3.67 5.15
C GLY A 126 7.45 -2.59 4.21
N ASP A 127 7.92 -1.37 4.35
CA ASP A 127 7.24 -0.20 3.80
C ASP A 127 8.22 0.71 3.07
N VAL A 128 7.83 1.16 1.87
CA VAL A 128 8.68 1.96 0.99
C VAL A 128 7.87 3.13 0.47
N ALA A 129 8.09 4.31 1.02
CA ALA A 129 7.55 5.52 0.43
C ALA A 129 8.59 6.13 -0.52
N THR A 130 8.21 6.36 -1.77
CA THR A 130 9.04 7.10 -2.74
C THR A 130 8.41 8.48 -2.92
N SER A 131 8.92 9.49 -2.23
CA SER A 131 8.37 10.85 -2.28
C SER A 131 8.92 11.66 -3.46
N THR A 132 8.19 12.71 -3.84
CA THR A 132 8.65 13.81 -4.72
C THR A 132 9.21 15.00 -3.94
N ALA A 133 9.53 14.83 -2.65
CA ALA A 133 9.89 15.96 -1.78
C ALA A 133 11.41 16.21 -1.65
N GLU A 134 12.23 15.65 -2.53
CA GLU A 134 13.65 15.99 -2.63
C GLU A 134 13.99 16.01 -4.13
N GLY A 135 14.55 17.13 -4.62
CA GLY A 135 14.88 17.33 -6.02
C GLY A 135 15.89 16.31 -6.58
N PRO A 136 16.39 16.49 -7.81
CA PRO A 136 17.07 15.45 -8.60
C PRO A 136 18.47 15.00 -8.08
N HIS A 137 18.81 15.16 -6.80
CA HIS A 137 20.12 14.84 -6.22
C HIS A 137 20.07 14.31 -4.77
N SER A 138 19.28 13.27 -4.50
CA SER A 138 19.41 12.52 -3.24
C SER A 138 19.74 11.05 -3.50
N PRO A 139 21.02 10.65 -3.41
CA PRO A 139 21.43 9.26 -3.61
C PRO A 139 21.05 8.44 -2.37
N GLY A 140 20.22 7.42 -2.56
CA GLY A 140 20.08 6.34 -1.59
C GLY A 140 19.47 6.74 -0.25
N GLY A 141 18.16 6.96 -0.23
CA GLY A 141 17.42 7.05 1.02
C GLY A 141 15.96 6.75 0.77
N GLY A 142 15.55 5.48 0.93
CA GLY A 142 14.14 5.18 1.10
C GLY A 142 13.66 5.96 2.32
N VAL A 143 12.84 6.99 2.11
CA VAL A 143 12.30 7.76 3.23
C VAL A 143 11.31 6.84 3.92
N THR A 144 11.70 6.32 5.08
CA THR A 144 10.73 5.73 6.01
C THR A 144 9.88 6.89 6.50
N VAL A 145 8.70 7.08 5.90
CA VAL A 145 7.70 8.00 6.45
C VAL A 145 7.37 7.49 7.85
N ALA A 146 7.76 8.25 8.88
CA ALA A 146 7.40 7.95 10.25
C ALA A 146 5.88 7.99 10.37
N MET A 147 5.28 6.81 10.41
CA MET A 147 3.84 6.66 10.53
C MET A 147 3.37 7.09 11.92
N PRO A 148 2.16 7.65 12.06
CA PRO A 148 1.55 7.79 13.37
C PRO A 148 1.45 6.40 14.00
N GLN A 149 2.16 6.21 15.11
CA GLN A 149 1.95 5.06 15.98
C GLN A 149 0.46 5.01 16.33
N PRO A 150 -0.18 3.83 16.39
CA PRO A 150 -1.53 3.74 16.92
C PRO A 150 -1.51 4.41 18.30
N THR A 151 -2.22 5.53 18.41
CA THR A 151 -2.31 6.29 19.66
C THR A 151 -2.67 5.33 20.76
N GLY A 152 -1.89 5.38 21.85
CA GLY A 152 -1.83 4.36 22.88
C GLY A 152 -3.18 3.75 23.23
N ALA A 153 -3.16 2.44 23.46
CA ALA A 153 -4.25 1.72 24.08
C ALA A 153 -4.79 2.54 25.25
N ALA A 154 -5.97 3.14 25.07
CA ALA A 154 -6.70 3.74 26.17
C ALA A 154 -6.87 2.64 27.20
N SER A 155 -6.29 2.85 28.39
CA SER A 155 -6.51 2.04 29.57
C SER A 155 -7.98 2.14 29.94
N SER A 156 -8.82 1.31 29.33
CA SER A 156 -10.21 1.13 29.73
C SER A 156 -10.36 -0.27 30.30
N SER A 157 -10.66 -0.31 31.60
CA SER A 157 -10.85 -1.52 32.40
C SER A 157 -12.20 -2.17 32.11
N SER A 158 -12.43 -2.58 30.87
CA SER A 158 -13.57 -3.43 30.51
C SER A 158 -13.12 -4.90 30.46
N PRO A 159 -13.88 -5.84 31.05
CA PRO A 159 -13.48 -7.24 31.06
C PRO A 159 -13.43 -7.80 29.63
N PRO A 160 -12.53 -8.75 29.33
CA PRO A 160 -12.39 -9.27 27.98
C PRO A 160 -13.63 -10.10 27.64
N VAL A 161 -14.42 -9.63 26.69
CA VAL A 161 -15.39 -10.49 26.00
C VAL A 161 -14.58 -11.45 25.12
N ARG A 162 -14.21 -12.59 25.70
CA ARG A 162 -13.59 -13.72 24.99
C ARG A 162 -14.65 -14.45 24.17
N GLY A 163 -14.73 -14.11 22.90
CA GLY A 163 -15.12 -15.03 21.82
C GLY A 163 -13.96 -15.09 20.82
N PRO A 164 -13.66 -16.24 20.19
CA PRO A 164 -12.52 -16.28 19.28
C PRO A 164 -12.90 -15.47 18.04
N MET A 165 -12.32 -14.29 17.87
CA MET A 165 -11.92 -13.88 16.52
C MET A 165 -10.93 -14.96 16.07
N ARG A 166 -11.49 -16.04 15.48
CA ARG A 166 -10.70 -17.04 14.77
C ARG A 166 -9.85 -16.24 13.79
N SER A 167 -8.54 -16.38 13.95
CA SER A 167 -7.55 -15.62 13.22
C SER A 167 -7.90 -15.55 11.74
N SER A 168 -7.84 -14.36 11.16
CA SER A 168 -7.80 -14.15 9.71
C SER A 168 -6.72 -14.99 9.03
N LEU A 169 -5.72 -15.47 9.81
CA LEU A 169 -4.75 -16.51 9.44
C LEU A 169 -5.36 -17.79 8.86
N ALA A 170 -6.63 -18.12 9.14
CA ALA A 170 -7.30 -19.29 8.55
C ALA A 170 -7.75 -19.06 7.10
N LYS A 171 -7.67 -17.82 6.58
CA LYS A 171 -8.03 -17.48 5.20
C LYS A 171 -6.84 -17.60 4.22
N TRP A 172 -5.61 -17.56 4.73
CA TRP A 172 -4.36 -17.56 3.96
C TRP A 172 -3.52 -18.80 4.25
#